data_AF-A0A7X9EJF1-F1
#
_entry.id   AF-A0A7X9EJF1-F1
#
_cell.length_a   1.000
_cell.length_b   1.000
_cell.length_c   1.000
_cell.angle_alpha   90.00
_cell.angle_beta   90.00
_cell.angle_gamma   90.00
#
_symmetry.space_group_name_H-M   'P 1'
#
loop_
_entity.id
_entity.type
_entity.pdbx_description
1 polymer ?
#
loop_
_entity_poly.entity_id
_entity_poly.type
_entity_poly.pdbx_seq_one_letter_code
_entity_poly.pdbx_strand_id
1 'polypeptide(L)'
;MEEIQIQKKTSILTSRYFQLTLLYILAFSFPFILKEPQLLVGSCINFLLILSIKQFKFKEILPVLFLPSISSYIYGILFGGATYFLLYLIPLIGMANGIYVYSYKNLNILLASAFKSVFLFVSVYILFRLEMLPQIFLTTMGIVQLATALIGGISAHILLKVVERK
;
A
#
# COMPACT_ATOMS: atom_id res chain seq x y z
N MET A 1 22.65 -31.67 -14.65
CA MET A 1 21.22 -31.34 -14.86
C MET A 1 20.65 -30.44 -13.76
N GLU A 2 21.12 -30.51 -12.51
CA GLU A 2 20.72 -29.57 -11.44
C GLU A 2 21.17 -28.11 -11.69
N GLU A 3 22.41 -27.88 -12.15
CA GLU A 3 22.91 -26.50 -12.39
C GLU A 3 22.12 -25.74 -13.48
N ILE A 4 21.67 -26.44 -14.51
CA ILE A 4 20.85 -25.86 -15.60
C ILE A 4 19.46 -25.46 -15.07
N GLN A 5 18.90 -26.23 -14.14
CA GLN A 5 17.61 -25.87 -13.51
C GLN A 5 17.75 -24.66 -12.58
N ILE A 6 18.86 -24.53 -11.86
CA ILE A 6 19.12 -23.37 -10.99
C ILE A 6 19.26 -22.08 -11.81
N GLN A 7 20.03 -22.09 -12.90
CA GLN A 7 20.19 -20.92 -13.78
C GLN A 7 18.88 -20.48 -14.44
N LYS A 8 18.04 -21.43 -14.87
CA LYS A 8 16.72 -21.14 -15.47
C LYS A 8 15.71 -20.62 -14.44
N LYS A 9 15.79 -21.08 -13.19
CA LYS A 9 14.94 -20.64 -12.08
C LYS A 9 15.30 -19.23 -11.61
N THR A 10 16.58 -18.84 -11.66
CA THR A 10 17.00 -17.46 -11.43
C THR A 10 16.45 -16.50 -12.50
N SER A 11 16.34 -16.92 -13.77
CA SER A 11 15.86 -16.01 -14.85
C SER A 11 14.38 -15.62 -14.69
N ILE A 12 13.54 -16.54 -14.21
CA ILE A 12 12.10 -16.30 -14.01
C ILE A 12 11.86 -15.35 -12.84
N LEU A 13 12.57 -15.53 -11.72
CA LEU A 13 12.45 -14.66 -10.53
C LEU A 13 12.98 -13.24 -10.78
N THR A 14 13.94 -13.09 -11.72
CA THR A 14 14.40 -11.78 -12.19
C THR A 14 13.52 -11.17 -13.28
N SER A 15 12.55 -11.92 -13.81
CA SER A 15 11.69 -11.39 -14.88
C SER A 15 10.84 -10.25 -14.34
N ARG A 16 10.97 -9.07 -14.96
CA ARG A 16 10.22 -7.85 -14.63
C ARG A 16 8.71 -8.11 -14.55
N TYR A 17 8.16 -8.85 -15.53
CA TYR A 17 6.75 -9.17 -15.58
C TYR A 17 6.32 -10.06 -14.42
N PHE A 18 7.13 -11.06 -14.08
CA PHE A 18 6.87 -11.94 -12.95
C PHE A 18 6.84 -11.17 -11.63
N GLN A 19 7.81 -10.27 -11.40
CA GLN A 19 7.85 -9.44 -10.20
C GLN A 19 6.66 -8.49 -10.10
N LEU A 20 6.22 -7.90 -11.21
CA LEU A 20 5.04 -7.04 -11.25
C LEU A 20 3.75 -7.83 -10.96
N THR A 21 3.61 -9.02 -11.54
CA THR A 21 2.49 -9.92 -11.24
C THR A 21 2.48 -10.32 -9.77
N LEU A 22 3.63 -10.68 -9.21
CA LEU A 22 3.78 -11.01 -7.80
C LEU A 22 3.38 -9.82 -6.91
N LEU A 23 3.80 -8.60 -7.25
CA LEU A 23 3.41 -7.38 -6.54
C LEU A 23 1.89 -7.21 -6.50
N TYR A 24 1.21 -7.41 -7.64
CA TYR A 24 -0.25 -7.28 -7.72
C TYR A 24 -0.95 -8.32 -6.84
N ILE A 25 -0.50 -9.57 -6.92
CA ILE A 25 -1.02 -10.67 -6.11
C ILE A 25 -0.85 -10.35 -4.63
N LEU A 26 0.35 -9.95 -4.19
CA LEU A 26 0.60 -9.64 -2.77
C LEU A 26 -0.25 -8.46 -2.29
N ALA A 27 -0.31 -7.38 -3.07
CA ALA A 27 -1.09 -6.19 -2.72
C ALA A 27 -2.59 -6.48 -2.62
N PHE A 28 -3.11 -7.37 -3.47
CA PHE A 28 -4.49 -7.82 -3.39
C PHE A 28 -4.73 -8.83 -2.26
N SER A 29 -3.82 -9.77 -2.02
CA SER A 29 -4.04 -10.85 -1.04
C SER A 29 -3.77 -10.47 0.41
N PHE A 30 -2.91 -9.49 0.69
CA PHE A 30 -2.55 -9.13 2.06
C PHE A 30 -3.74 -8.77 2.95
N PRO A 31 -4.73 -7.97 2.52
CA PRO A 31 -5.91 -7.72 3.35
C PRO A 31 -6.70 -8.98 3.70
N PHE A 32 -6.77 -9.98 2.81
CA PHE A 32 -7.45 -11.26 3.08
C PHE A 32 -6.69 -12.16 4.05
N ILE A 33 -5.37 -12.24 3.88
CA ILE A 33 -4.52 -13.19 4.64
C ILE A 33 -4.30 -12.68 6.06
N LEU A 34 -3.95 -11.40 6.18
CA LEU A 34 -3.55 -10.81 7.45
C LEU A 34 -4.76 -10.37 8.28
N LYS A 35 -5.87 -9.98 7.63
CA LYS A 35 -7.17 -9.58 8.22
C LYS A 35 -7.10 -8.35 9.14
N GLU A 36 -6.39 -8.47 10.26
CA GLU A 36 -6.18 -7.47 11.30
C GLU A 36 -4.81 -7.72 11.97
N PRO A 37 -4.21 -6.71 12.65
CA PRO A 37 -4.64 -5.32 12.78
C PRO A 37 -4.25 -4.46 11.57
N GLN A 38 -4.94 -3.32 11.40
CA GLN A 38 -4.64 -2.33 10.33
C GLN A 38 -3.17 -1.88 10.34
N LEU A 39 -2.55 -1.84 11.53
CA LEU A 39 -1.11 -1.54 11.66
C LEU A 39 -0.24 -2.54 10.90
N LEU A 40 -0.57 -3.84 10.92
CA LEU A 40 0.18 -4.87 10.21
C LEU A 40 -0.10 -4.80 8.71
N VAL A 41 -1.38 -4.91 8.32
CA VAL A 41 -1.82 -4.90 6.92
C VAL A 41 -1.31 -3.64 6.21
N GLY A 42 -1.59 -2.47 6.81
CA GLY A 42 -1.20 -1.19 6.24
C GLY A 42 0.31 -1.02 6.13
N SER A 43 1.09 -1.50 7.11
CA SER A 43 2.56 -1.43 7.02
C SER A 43 3.10 -2.31 5.90
N CYS A 44 2.60 -3.53 5.75
CA CYS A 44 2.98 -4.42 4.65
C CYS A 44 2.64 -3.82 3.27
N ILE A 45 1.47 -3.20 3.12
CA ILE A 45 1.08 -2.53 1.88
C ILE A 45 1.97 -1.31 1.60
N ASN A 46 2.22 -0.45 2.59
CA ASN A 46 3.11 0.71 2.41
C ASN A 46 4.55 0.31 2.08
N PHE A 47 5.02 -0.80 2.64
CA PHE A 47 6.31 -1.41 2.29
C PHE A 47 6.35 -1.81 0.82
N LEU A 48 5.33 -2.54 0.33
CA LEU A 48 5.22 -2.91 -1.09
C LEU A 48 5.15 -1.69 -2.01
N LEU A 49 4.44 -0.64 -1.60
CA LEU A 49 4.32 0.60 -2.36
C LEU A 49 5.69 1.27 -2.56
N ILE A 50 6.50 1.38 -1.50
CA ILE A 50 7.85 1.97 -1.60
C ILE A 50 8.81 1.10 -2.42
N LEU A 51 8.75 -0.22 -2.28
CA LEU A 51 9.55 -1.12 -3.13
C LEU A 51 9.16 -1.00 -4.60
N SER A 52 7.85 -0.99 -4.88
CA SER A 52 7.35 -0.97 -6.25
C SER A 52 7.71 0.31 -7.01
N ILE A 53 7.65 1.48 -6.38
CA ILE A 53 8.00 2.75 -7.04
C ILE A 53 9.50 2.90 -7.32
N LYS A 54 10.35 2.11 -6.65
CA LYS A 54 11.79 2.00 -6.94
C LYS A 54 12.11 1.03 -8.07
N GLN A 55 11.32 -0.04 -8.22
CA GLN A 55 11.57 -1.08 -9.24
C GLN A 55 10.82 -0.84 -10.57
N PHE A 56 9.65 -0.18 -10.52
CA PHE A 56 8.75 -0.03 -11.65
C PHE A 56 8.42 1.45 -11.94
N LYS A 57 7.88 1.72 -13.14
CA LYS A 57 7.38 3.05 -13.49
C LYS A 57 6.04 3.29 -12.78
N PHE A 58 5.73 4.56 -12.54
CA PHE A 58 4.49 4.95 -11.86
C PHE A 58 3.23 4.39 -12.55
N LYS A 59 3.20 4.36 -13.89
CA LYS A 59 2.08 3.82 -14.68
C LYS A 59 1.85 2.32 -14.43
N GLU A 60 2.92 1.57 -14.17
CA GLU A 60 2.83 0.13 -13.90
C GLU A 60 2.31 -0.13 -12.49
N ILE A 61 2.62 0.72 -11.50
CA ILE A 61 2.14 0.52 -10.12
C ILE A 61 0.73 1.07 -9.88
N LEU A 62 0.12 1.75 -10.87
CA LEU A 62 -1.18 2.40 -10.72
C LEU A 62 -2.27 1.44 -10.17
N PRO A 63 -2.39 0.17 -10.62
CA PRO A 63 -3.35 -0.78 -10.03
C PRO A 63 -3.09 -1.03 -8.55
N VAL A 64 -1.82 -1.12 -8.15
CA VAL A 64 -1.40 -1.42 -6.77
C VAL A 64 -1.81 -0.32 -5.80
N LEU A 65 -1.99 0.91 -6.27
CA LEU A 65 -2.47 2.01 -5.43
C LEU A 65 -3.90 1.76 -4.91
N PHE A 66 -4.73 1.04 -5.67
CA PHE A 66 -6.15 0.81 -5.37
C PHE A 66 -6.46 -0.63 -4.94
N LEU A 67 -5.72 -1.62 -5.46
CA LEU A 67 -5.95 -3.05 -5.21
C LEU A 67 -6.10 -3.41 -3.72
N PRO A 68 -5.27 -2.90 -2.79
CA PRO A 68 -5.42 -3.22 -1.37
C PRO A 68 -6.74 -2.73 -0.78
N SER A 69 -7.20 -1.54 -1.16
CA SER A 69 -8.47 -0.99 -0.69
C SER A 69 -9.68 -1.70 -1.29
N ILE A 70 -9.60 -2.09 -2.58
CA ILE A 70 -10.62 -2.92 -3.23
C ILE A 70 -10.70 -4.29 -2.56
N SER A 71 -9.56 -4.89 -2.30
CA SER A 71 -9.44 -6.17 -1.58
C SER A 71 -10.07 -6.09 -0.19
N SER A 72 -9.76 -5.04 0.59
CA SER A 72 -10.34 -4.82 1.92
C SER A 72 -11.86 -4.64 1.86
N TYR A 73 -12.38 -3.98 0.83
CA TYR A 73 -13.82 -3.83 0.58
C TYR A 73 -14.49 -5.17 0.26
N ILE A 74 -13.91 -5.96 -0.67
CA ILE A 74 -14.43 -7.29 -1.01
C ILE A 74 -14.41 -8.20 0.22
N TYR A 75 -13.32 -8.20 0.98
CA TYR A 75 -13.21 -8.95 2.22
C TYR A 75 -14.34 -8.61 3.18
N GLY A 76 -14.54 -7.33 3.51
CA GLY A 76 -15.58 -6.99 4.48
C GLY A 76 -17.01 -7.19 3.95
N ILE A 77 -17.25 -7.24 2.63
CA ILE A 77 -18.54 -7.71 2.10
C ILE A 77 -18.73 -9.19 2.37
N LEU A 78 -17.71 -10.01 2.06
CA LEU A 78 -17.78 -11.47 2.21
C LEU A 78 -17.87 -11.92 3.67
N PHE A 79 -17.35 -11.12 4.61
CA PHE A 79 -17.25 -11.46 6.04
C PHE A 79 -18.03 -10.52 6.98
N GLY A 80 -18.94 -9.69 6.46
CA GLY A 80 -19.94 -8.96 7.27
C GLY A 80 -19.44 -7.72 8.04
N GLY A 81 -18.43 -7.01 7.52
CA GLY A 81 -17.91 -5.76 8.11
C GLY A 81 -18.67 -4.49 7.70
N ALA A 82 -18.29 -3.33 8.25
CA ALA A 82 -18.86 -2.01 7.94
C ALA A 82 -18.37 -1.46 6.57
N THR A 83 -18.68 -2.17 5.47
CA THR A 83 -17.96 -2.03 4.19
C THR A 83 -18.50 -1.02 3.20
N TYR A 84 -19.77 -0.60 3.29
CA TYR A 84 -20.32 0.38 2.35
C TYR A 84 -19.54 1.70 2.37
N PHE A 85 -19.03 2.10 3.53
CA PHE A 85 -18.22 3.30 3.70
C PHE A 85 -16.87 3.23 2.98
N LEU A 86 -16.28 2.04 2.83
CA LEU A 86 -15.00 1.87 2.13
C LEU A 86 -15.13 2.21 0.64
N LEU A 87 -16.32 2.06 0.04
CA LEU A 87 -16.53 2.37 -1.36
C LEU A 87 -16.20 3.84 -1.68
N TYR A 88 -16.63 4.78 -0.81
CA TYR A 88 -16.29 6.20 -0.91
C TYR A 88 -14.80 6.47 -0.67
N LEU A 89 -14.15 5.63 0.14
CA LEU A 89 -12.75 5.81 0.52
C LEU A 89 -11.77 5.21 -0.50
N ILE A 90 -12.12 4.19 -1.27
CA ILE A 90 -11.24 3.58 -2.29
C ILE A 90 -10.56 4.62 -3.20
N PRO A 91 -11.27 5.56 -3.86
CA PRO A 91 -10.63 6.55 -4.72
C PRO A 91 -9.68 7.46 -3.92
N LEU A 92 -10.06 7.87 -2.71
CA LEU A 92 -9.25 8.71 -1.82
C LEU A 92 -7.99 7.98 -1.35
N ILE A 93 -8.10 6.70 -0.98
CA ILE A 93 -6.98 5.84 -0.57
C ILE A 93 -5.99 5.66 -1.71
N GLY A 94 -6.48 5.39 -2.92
CA GLY A 94 -5.62 5.27 -4.09
C GLY A 94 -4.87 6.57 -4.41
N MET A 95 -5.56 7.71 -4.34
CA MET A 95 -4.90 9.02 -4.50
C MET A 95 -3.85 9.27 -3.42
N ALA A 96 -4.16 8.98 -2.16
CA ALA A 96 -3.23 9.13 -1.05
C ALA A 96 -1.99 8.23 -1.19
N ASN A 97 -2.16 6.99 -1.66
CA ASN A 97 -1.07 6.08 -2.00
C ASN A 97 -0.23 6.64 -3.15
N GLY A 98 -0.86 7.26 -4.15
CA GLY A 98 -0.18 7.97 -5.23
C GLY A 98 0.66 9.14 -4.72
N ILE A 99 0.09 10.00 -3.87
CA ILE A 99 0.79 11.10 -3.19
C ILE A 99 2.00 10.56 -2.42
N TYR A 100 1.82 9.47 -1.66
CA TYR A 100 2.88 8.85 -0.88
C TYR A 100 4.06 8.40 -1.74
N VAL A 101 3.82 7.57 -2.74
CA VAL A 101 4.90 7.01 -3.58
C VAL A 101 5.55 8.07 -4.46
N TYR A 102 4.79 9.07 -4.92
CA TYR A 102 5.33 10.18 -5.69
C TYR A 102 6.17 11.12 -4.82
N SER A 103 5.69 11.46 -3.63
CA SER A 103 6.42 12.31 -2.68
C SER A 103 7.73 11.66 -2.24
N TYR A 104 7.74 10.35 -2.01
CA TYR A 104 8.96 9.61 -1.65
C TYR A 104 10.07 9.71 -2.70
N LYS A 105 9.75 9.90 -3.99
CA LYS A 105 10.79 10.04 -5.03
C LYS A 105 11.63 11.30 -4.86
N ASN A 106 11.01 12.38 -4.40
CA ASN A 106 11.64 13.71 -4.36
C ASN A 106 11.91 14.20 -2.93
N LEU A 107 11.26 13.61 -1.94
CA LEU A 107 11.29 14.01 -0.53
C LEU A 107 11.71 12.83 0.36
N ASN A 108 11.85 13.09 1.66
CA ASN A 108 12.11 12.05 2.63
C ASN A 108 10.83 11.25 2.98
N ILE A 109 11.03 10.08 3.59
CA ILE A 109 9.91 9.19 3.97
C ILE A 109 8.95 9.84 4.95
N LEU A 110 9.45 10.67 5.88
CA LEU A 110 8.64 11.35 6.89
C LEU A 110 7.62 12.30 6.25
N LEU A 111 8.07 13.14 5.32
CA LEU A 111 7.21 14.08 4.58
C LEU A 111 6.24 13.33 3.66
N ALA A 112 6.68 12.27 3.00
CA ALA A 112 5.79 11.45 2.17
C ALA A 112 4.66 10.82 3.00
N SER A 113 4.98 10.25 4.17
CA SER A 113 4.01 9.68 5.10
C SER A 113 3.06 10.75 5.67
N ALA A 114 3.57 11.94 5.98
CA ALA A 114 2.78 13.07 6.45
C ALA A 114 1.77 13.52 5.38
N PHE A 115 2.20 13.75 4.14
CA PHE A 115 1.30 14.16 3.06
C PHE A 115 0.20 13.14 2.78
N LYS A 116 0.53 11.85 2.81
CA LYS A 116 -0.47 10.77 2.69
C LYS A 116 -1.53 10.87 3.78
N SER A 117 -1.10 10.94 5.04
CA SER A 117 -1.99 10.93 6.20
C SER A 117 -2.84 12.20 6.27
N VAL A 118 -2.23 13.37 6.04
CA VAL A 118 -2.95 14.66 6.04
C VAL A 118 -4.02 14.68 4.95
N PHE A 119 -3.69 14.27 3.72
CA PHE A 119 -4.66 14.21 2.63
C PHE A 119 -5.86 13.32 2.96
N LEU A 120 -5.61 12.11 3.49
CA LEU A 120 -6.68 11.20 3.88
C LEU A 120 -7.50 11.72 5.04
N PHE A 121 -6.84 12.23 6.08
CA PHE A 121 -7.51 12.78 7.24
C PHE A 121 -8.44 13.94 6.85
N VAL A 122 -7.95 14.89 6.05
CA VAL A 122 -8.76 16.02 5.58
C VAL A 122 -9.94 15.55 4.73
N SER A 123 -9.71 14.60 3.81
CA SER A 123 -10.78 14.06 2.97
C SER A 123 -11.86 13.35 3.79
N VAL A 124 -11.45 12.55 4.78
CA VAL A 124 -12.37 11.83 5.68
C VAL A 124 -13.07 12.80 6.64
N TYR A 125 -12.39 13.85 7.09
CA TYR A 125 -12.98 14.91 7.90
C TYR A 125 -14.10 15.62 7.15
N ILE A 126 -13.90 15.97 5.89
CA ILE A 126 -14.96 16.55 5.05
C ILE A 126 -16.15 15.57 4.96
N LEU A 127 -15.92 14.30 4.64
CA LEU A 127 -16.98 13.29 4.52
C LEU A 127 -17.71 13.01 5.86
N PHE A 128 -17.00 13.05 6.98
CA PHE A 128 -17.58 12.95 8.33
C PHE A 128 -18.49 14.15 8.63
N ARG A 129 -18.06 15.37 8.28
CA ARG A 129 -18.86 16.58 8.47
C ARG A 129 -20.10 16.64 7.58
N LEU A 130 -20.10 15.88 6.48
CA LEU A 130 -21.24 15.66 5.60
C LEU A 130 -22.11 14.47 6.03
N GLU A 131 -21.85 13.89 7.21
CA GLU A 131 -22.58 12.74 7.78
C GLU A 131 -22.51 11.46 6.91
N MET A 132 -21.57 11.39 5.97
CA MET A 132 -21.38 10.25 5.07
C MET A 132 -20.54 9.12 5.68
N LEU A 133 -19.73 9.43 6.70
CA LEU A 133 -18.81 8.50 7.35
C LEU A 133 -18.89 8.58 8.88
N PRO A 134 -18.78 7.45 9.60
CA PRO A 134 -18.63 7.45 11.06
C PRO A 134 -17.29 8.02 11.53
N GLN A 135 -17.26 8.57 12.76
CA GLN A 135 -16.08 9.20 13.35
C GLN A 135 -14.85 8.27 13.45
N ILE A 136 -15.05 6.94 13.60
CA ILE A 136 -13.97 5.96 13.72
C ILE A 136 -12.99 6.00 12.53
N PHE A 137 -13.47 6.39 11.34
CA PHE A 137 -12.63 6.50 10.15
C PHE A 137 -11.61 7.63 10.26
N LEU A 138 -11.82 8.67 11.08
CA LEU A 138 -10.84 9.74 11.29
C LEU A 138 -9.56 9.21 11.93
N THR A 139 -9.70 8.38 12.96
CA THR A 139 -8.55 7.78 13.64
C THR A 139 -7.83 6.80 12.72
N THR A 140 -8.59 5.94 12.04
CA THR A 140 -8.05 4.92 11.13
C THR A 140 -7.37 5.53 9.90
N MET A 141 -7.92 6.60 9.33
CA MET A 141 -7.41 7.24 8.11
C MET A 141 -6.43 8.39 8.39
N GLY A 142 -6.37 8.89 9.63
CA GLY A 142 -5.37 9.85 10.08
C GLY A 142 -4.16 9.15 10.68
N ILE A 143 -4.15 9.01 12.01
CA ILE A 143 -2.95 8.61 12.76
C ILE A 143 -2.49 7.17 12.47
N VAL A 144 -3.42 6.25 12.24
CA VAL A 144 -3.07 4.86 11.88
C VAL A 144 -2.45 4.80 10.47
N GLN A 145 -2.92 5.63 9.52
CA GLN A 145 -2.27 5.75 8.20
C GLN A 145 -0.87 6.35 8.30
N LEU A 146 -0.66 7.31 9.20
CA LEU A 146 0.68 7.87 9.43
C LEU A 146 1.62 6.79 9.97
N ALA A 147 1.19 6.08 11.03
CA ALA A 147 1.99 5.03 11.65
C ALA A 147 2.34 3.92 10.65
N THR A 148 1.36 3.41 9.90
CA THR A 148 1.59 2.37 8.89
C THR A 148 2.49 2.82 7.74
N ALA A 149 2.34 4.08 7.29
CA ALA A 149 3.19 4.63 6.25
C ALA A 149 4.64 4.75 6.72
N LEU A 150 4.85 5.20 7.96
CA LEU A 150 6.20 5.27 8.54
C LEU A 150 6.81 3.88 8.71
N ILE A 151 6.11 2.94 9.34
CA ILE A 151 6.63 1.59 9.60
C ILE A 151 6.98 0.89 8.29
N GLY A 152 6.03 0.81 7.34
CA GLY A 152 6.25 0.16 6.05
C GLY A 152 7.29 0.88 5.21
N GLY A 153 7.23 2.21 5.19
CA GLY A 153 8.12 3.06 4.43
C GLY A 153 9.58 3.02 4.88
N ILE A 154 9.81 3.15 6.18
CA ILE A 154 11.15 3.06 6.77
C ILE A 154 11.72 1.66 6.56
N SER A 155 10.92 0.62 6.77
CA SER A 155 11.36 -0.77 6.55
C SER A 155 11.81 -1.00 5.10
N ALA A 156 11.03 -0.50 4.13
CA ALA A 156 11.39 -0.59 2.72
C ALA A 156 12.64 0.24 2.39
N HIS A 157 12.74 1.45 2.93
CA HIS A 157 13.88 2.34 2.72
C HIS A 157 15.19 1.74 3.26
N ILE A 158 15.15 1.12 4.44
CA ILE A 158 16.29 0.41 5.03
C ILE A 158 16.69 -0.76 4.13
N LEU A 159 15.72 -1.59 3.71
CA LEU A 159 16.01 -2.73 2.83
C LEU A 159 16.67 -2.28 1.53
N LEU A 160 16.14 -1.24 0.88
CA LEU A 160 16.70 -0.70 -0.35
C LEU A 160 18.14 -0.21 -0.16
N LYS A 161 18.43 0.51 0.92
CA LYS A 161 19.79 0.94 1.24
C LYS A 161 20.75 -0.22 1.49
N VAL A 162 20.29 -1.31 2.10
CA VAL A 162 21.11 -2.51 2.34
C VAL A 162 21.40 -3.24 1.03
N VAL A 163 20.42 -3.31 0.14
CA VAL A 163 20.56 -3.96 -1.18
C VAL A 163 21.44 -3.13 -2.12
N GLU A 164 21.29 -1.80 -2.17
CA GLU A 164 22.09 -0.91 -3.02
C GLU A 164 23.57 -0.79 -2.60
N ARG A 165 23.90 -1.19 -1.36
CA ARG A 165 25.28 -1.19 -0.85
C ARG A 165 26.06 -2.47 -1.19
N LYS A 166 25.39 -3.50 -1.70
CA LYS A 166 26.00 -4.75 -2.17
C LYS A 166 26.22 -4.70 -3.67
#